data_AF-A0A0G0AWD7-F1
#
_entry.id   AF-A0A0G0AWD7-F1
#
_cell.length_a   1.000
_cell.length_b   1.000
_cell.length_c   1.000
_cell.angle_alpha   90.00
_cell.angle_beta   90.00
_cell.angle_gamma   90.00
#
_symmetry.space_group_name_H-M   'P 1'
#
loop_
_entity.id
_entity.type
_entity.pdbx_description
1 polymer ?
#
loop_
_entity_poly.entity_id
_entity_poly.type
_entity_poly.pdbx_seq_one_letter_code
_entity_poly.pdbx_strand_id
1 'polypeptide(L)'
;MITDADVKKLKRTFVTKGDLKKGLDRFATKEYVDKRFDRLFLYLDNRFEPLEKMKIDFDKFKDRVYISLDWLTNAFKKFEEEHTVLTEQNSRNINELGNHEKRILSLEQGTSSA
;
A
#
# COMPACT_ATOMS: atom_id res chain seq x y z
N MET A 1 -46.98 -10.52 -67.36
CA MET A 1 -45.65 -11.09 -67.65
C MET A 1 -44.61 -10.13 -67.13
N ILE A 2 -43.62 -10.62 -66.40
CA ILE A 2 -42.41 -9.83 -66.09
C ILE A 2 -41.61 -9.72 -67.39
N THR A 3 -41.19 -8.52 -67.74
CA THR A 3 -40.41 -8.24 -68.95
C THR A 3 -38.92 -8.17 -68.65
N ASP A 4 -38.08 -8.32 -69.67
CA ASP A 4 -36.62 -8.16 -69.52
C ASP A 4 -36.23 -6.78 -68.97
N ALA A 5 -37.05 -5.75 -69.22
CA ALA A 5 -36.89 -4.43 -68.65
C ALA A 5 -37.05 -4.44 -67.12
N ASP A 6 -38.01 -5.21 -66.60
CA ASP A 6 -38.26 -5.37 -65.16
C ASP A 6 -37.09 -6.11 -64.49
N VAL A 7 -36.56 -7.17 -65.12
CA VAL A 7 -35.39 -7.92 -64.64
C VAL A 7 -34.13 -7.03 -64.63
N LYS A 8 -33.95 -6.19 -65.66
CA LYS A 8 -32.82 -5.26 -65.74
C LYS A 8 -32.91 -4.14 -64.70
N LYS A 9 -34.11 -3.70 -64.36
CA LYS A 9 -34.36 -2.73 -63.27
C LYS A 9 -34.01 -3.36 -61.92
N LEU A 10 -34.47 -4.58 -61.66
CA LEU A 10 -34.16 -5.32 -60.42
C LEU A 10 -32.65 -5.53 -60.23
N LYS A 11 -31.92 -5.95 -61.28
CA LYS A 11 -30.46 -6.12 -61.22
C LYS A 11 -29.68 -4.83 -60.90
N ARG A 12 -30.25 -3.66 -61.20
CA ARG A 12 -29.66 -2.35 -60.86
C ARG A 12 -30.02 -1.89 -59.45
N THR A 13 -31.15 -2.35 -58.91
CA THR A 13 -31.62 -2.02 -57.57
C THR A 13 -30.97 -2.89 -56.49
N PHE A 14 -30.66 -4.15 -56.80
CA PHE A 14 -30.04 -5.06 -55.85
C PHE A 14 -28.52 -4.91 -55.84
N VAL A 15 -27.98 -4.69 -54.63
CA VAL A 15 -26.55 -4.68 -54.39
C VAL A 15 -25.97 -6.08 -54.60
N THR A 16 -24.91 -6.20 -55.39
CA THR A 16 -24.29 -7.51 -55.63
C THR A 16 -23.37 -7.91 -54.49
N LYS A 17 -23.05 -9.21 -54.38
CA LYS A 17 -22.00 -9.69 -53.44
C LYS A 17 -20.65 -8.99 -53.66
N GLY A 18 -20.34 -8.60 -54.90
CA GLY A 18 -19.14 -7.85 -55.25
C GLY A 18 -19.17 -6.41 -54.73
N ASP A 19 -20.33 -5.74 -54.79
CA ASP A 19 -20.53 -4.39 -54.25
C ASP A 19 -20.48 -4.39 -52.72
N LEU A 20 -21.07 -5.41 -52.09
CA LEU A 20 -20.97 -5.62 -50.65
C LEU A 20 -19.50 -5.79 -50.24
N LYS A 21 -18.74 -6.63 -50.95
CA LYS A 21 -17.32 -6.88 -50.66
C LYS A 21 -16.47 -5.61 -50.82
N LYS A 22 -16.64 -4.86 -51.92
CA LYS A 22 -15.94 -3.58 -52.12
C LYS A 22 -16.30 -2.51 -51.07
N GLY A 23 -17.54 -2.51 -50.60
CA GLY A 23 -17.99 -1.64 -49.51
C GLY A 23 -17.38 -2.07 -48.16
N LEU A 24 -17.41 -3.37 -47.86
CA LEU A 24 -16.89 -3.96 -46.62
C LEU A 24 -15.37 -3.98 -46.54
N ASP A 25 -14.64 -4.01 -47.66
CA ASP A 25 -13.16 -3.97 -47.67
C ASP A 25 -12.60 -2.72 -46.96
N ARG A 26 -13.43 -1.68 -46.79
CA ARG A 26 -13.09 -0.44 -46.05
C ARG A 26 -13.47 -0.49 -44.57
N PHE A 27 -14.26 -1.47 -44.15
CA PHE A 27 -14.73 -1.60 -42.78
C PHE A 27 -14.07 -2.80 -42.11
N ALA A 28 -13.64 -2.60 -40.86
CA ALA A 28 -13.15 -3.70 -40.05
C ALA A 28 -14.29 -4.72 -39.84
N THR A 29 -14.04 -5.99 -40.15
CA THR A 29 -14.99 -7.06 -39.83
C THR A 29 -15.12 -7.18 -38.31
N LYS A 30 -16.29 -7.64 -37.83
CA LYS A 30 -16.52 -7.87 -36.40
C LYS A 30 -15.40 -8.71 -35.78
N GLU A 31 -15.01 -9.80 -36.43
CA GLU A 31 -13.93 -10.68 -35.99
C GLU A 31 -12.57 -9.96 -35.88
N TYR A 32 -12.26 -9.05 -36.81
CA TYR A 32 -11.03 -8.26 -36.75
C TYR A 32 -11.02 -7.30 -35.55
N VAL A 33 -12.16 -6.66 -35.29
CA VAL A 33 -12.35 -5.75 -34.17
C VAL A 33 -12.27 -6.51 -32.85
N ASP A 34 -12.94 -7.64 -32.73
CA ASP A 34 -12.91 -8.52 -31.55
C ASP A 34 -11.47 -8.96 -31.24
N LYS A 35 -10.74 -9.47 -32.25
CA LYS A 35 -9.32 -9.84 -32.10
C LYS A 35 -8.42 -8.67 -31.68
N ARG A 36 -8.77 -7.42 -32.03
CA ARG A 36 -8.03 -6.23 -31.58
C ARG A 36 -8.34 -5.92 -30.13
N PHE A 37 -9.60 -6.03 -29.71
CA PHE A 37 -9.98 -5.85 -28.31
C PHE A 37 -9.36 -6.93 -27.41
N ASP A 38 -9.34 -8.19 -27.83
CA ASP A 38 -8.70 -9.27 -27.06
C ASP A 38 -7.21 -8.98 -26.81
N ARG A 39 -6.49 -8.52 -27.84
CA ARG A 39 -5.08 -8.12 -27.69
C ARG A 39 -4.91 -6.91 -26.80
N LEU A 40 -5.85 -5.96 -26.85
CA LEU A 40 -5.82 -4.78 -26.00
C LEU A 40 -6.00 -5.19 -24.54
N PHE A 41 -6.99 -6.04 -24.23
CA PHE A 41 -7.20 -6.53 -22.87
C PHE A 41 -6.01 -7.31 -22.34
N LEU A 42 -5.43 -8.22 -23.13
CA LEU A 42 -4.21 -8.94 -22.75
C LEU A 42 -3.05 -7.99 -22.43
N TYR A 43 -2.88 -6.93 -23.22
CA TYR A 43 -1.85 -5.92 -22.97
C TYR A 43 -2.13 -5.10 -21.70
N LEU A 44 -3.39 -4.73 -21.45
CA LEU A 44 -3.80 -4.00 -20.26
C LEU A 44 -3.58 -4.86 -19.01
N ASP A 45 -4.04 -6.11 -19.02
CA ASP A 45 -3.88 -7.04 -17.89
C ASP A 45 -2.40 -7.22 -17.53
N ASN A 46 -1.55 -7.49 -18.53
CA ASN A 46 -0.09 -7.61 -18.32
C ASN A 46 0.55 -6.32 -17.80
N ARG A 47 -0.01 -5.15 -18.14
CA ARG A 47 0.52 -3.84 -17.69
C ARG A 47 0.04 -3.48 -16.28
N PHE A 48 -1.15 -3.91 -15.88
CA PHE A 48 -1.72 -3.60 -14.57
C PHE A 48 -1.35 -4.64 -13.49
N GLU A 49 -1.05 -5.89 -13.87
CA GLU A 49 -0.60 -6.92 -12.93
C GLU A 49 0.61 -6.47 -12.05
N PRO A 50 1.65 -5.80 -12.58
CA PRO A 50 2.74 -5.27 -11.77
C PRO A 50 2.30 -4.19 -10.77
N LEU A 51 1.29 -3.40 -11.11
CA LEU A 51 0.76 -2.35 -10.23
C LEU A 51 -0.03 -2.95 -9.06
N GLU A 52 -0.79 -4.02 -9.31
CA GLU A 52 -1.46 -4.77 -8.23
C GLU A 52 -0.46 -5.41 -7.27
N LYS A 53 0.60 -6.04 -7.81
CA LYS A 53 1.71 -6.57 -7.01
C LYS A 53 2.39 -5.47 -6.20
N MET A 54 2.70 -4.33 -6.82
CA MET A 54 3.28 -3.17 -6.14
C MET A 54 2.40 -2.69 -4.98
N LYS A 55 1.08 -2.63 -5.16
CA LYS A 55 0.14 -2.24 -4.11
C LYS A 55 0.20 -3.21 -2.93
N ILE A 56 0.16 -4.51 -3.19
CA ILE A 56 0.25 -5.55 -2.15
C ILE A 56 1.58 -5.43 -1.38
N ASP A 57 2.68 -5.25 -2.08
CA ASP A 57 4.00 -5.13 -1.45
C ASP A 57 4.14 -3.84 -0.64
N PHE A 58 3.53 -2.75 -1.12
CA PHE A 58 3.46 -1.49 -0.39
C PHE A 58 2.64 -1.62 0.90
N ASP A 59 1.49 -2.29 0.85
CA ASP A 59 0.68 -2.54 2.04
C ASP A 59 1.45 -3.39 3.07
N LYS A 60 2.13 -4.46 2.64
CA LYS A 60 3.00 -5.26 3.53
C LYS A 60 4.16 -4.46 4.12
N PHE A 61 4.73 -3.53 3.36
CA PHE A 61 5.78 -2.64 3.85
C PHE A 61 5.23 -1.70 4.92
N LYS A 62 4.09 -1.06 4.65
CA LYS A 62 3.40 -0.16 5.58
C LYS A 62 3.06 -0.88 6.89
N ASP A 63 2.55 -2.10 6.83
CA ASP A 63 2.22 -2.90 8.02
C ASP A 63 3.47 -3.17 8.88
N ARG A 64 4.60 -3.52 8.26
CA ARG A 64 5.88 -3.70 8.97
C ARG A 64 6.35 -2.41 9.64
N VAL A 65 6.24 -1.28 8.95
CA VAL A 65 6.59 0.03 9.53
C VAL A 65 5.73 0.32 10.76
N TYR A 66 4.42 0.09 10.69
CA TYR A 66 3.54 0.32 11.85
C TYR A 66 3.86 -0.60 13.03
N ILE A 67 4.13 -1.89 12.79
CA ILE A 67 4.54 -2.81 13.85
C ILE A 67 5.83 -2.35 14.53
N SER A 68 6.82 -1.92 13.74
CA SER A 68 8.09 -1.41 14.30
C SER A 68 7.90 -0.11 15.08
N LEU A 69 7.06 0.80 14.59
CA LEU A 69 6.76 2.05 15.29
C LEU A 69 6.03 1.80 16.60
N ASP A 70 5.02 0.93 16.60
CA ASP A 70 4.28 0.57 17.81
C ASP A 70 5.20 -0.06 18.87
N TRP A 71 6.07 -0.98 18.45
CA TRP A 71 7.08 -1.56 19.33
C TRP A 71 8.02 -0.50 19.93
N LEU A 72 8.54 0.41 19.10
CA LEU A 72 9.41 1.50 19.56
C LEU A 72 8.68 2.42 20.54
N THR A 73 7.47 2.85 20.23
CA THR A 73 6.68 3.73 21.11
C THR A 73 6.42 3.07 22.46
N ASN A 74 6.07 1.78 22.48
CA ASN A 74 5.87 1.04 23.72
C ASN A 74 7.18 0.87 24.50
N ALA A 75 8.30 0.61 23.83
CA ALA A 75 9.61 0.52 24.47
C ALA A 75 10.05 1.86 25.10
N PHE A 76 9.86 2.98 24.39
CA PHE A 76 10.17 4.31 24.90
C PHE A 76 9.30 4.68 26.10
N LYS A 77 8.00 4.40 26.05
CA LYS A 77 7.10 4.65 27.17
C LYS A 77 7.54 3.90 28.42
N LYS A 78 7.85 2.60 28.28
CA LYS A 78 8.36 1.78 29.39
C LYS A 78 9.69 2.33 29.93
N PHE A 79 10.59 2.76 29.05
CA PHE A 79 11.85 3.35 29.46
C PHE A 79 11.67 4.64 30.28
N GLU A 80 10.76 5.53 29.87
CA GLU A 80 10.46 6.75 30.64
C GLU A 80 9.85 6.44 32.02
N GLU A 81 8.96 5.45 32.10
CA GLU A 81 8.37 4.99 33.36
C GLU A 81 9.47 4.44 34.31
N GLU A 82 10.35 3.57 33.82
CA GLU A 82 11.48 3.03 34.57
C GLU A 82 12.44 4.12 35.05
N HIS A 83 12.78 5.07 34.16
CA HIS A 83 13.67 6.18 34.50
C HIS A 83 13.08 7.09 35.57
N THR A 84 11.76 7.33 35.53
CA THR A 84 11.05 8.11 36.54
C THR A 84 11.13 7.44 37.91
N VAL A 85 10.85 6.14 37.98
CA VAL A 85 10.95 5.34 39.22
C VAL A 85 12.37 5.35 39.77
N LEU A 86 13.37 5.14 38.91
CA LEU A 86 14.79 5.16 39.31
C LEU A 86 15.22 6.51 39.86
N THR A 87 14.76 7.61 39.23
CA THR A 87 15.07 8.97 39.68
C THR A 87 14.48 9.22 41.07
N GLU A 88 13.25 8.77 41.33
CA GLU A 88 12.63 8.90 42.64
C GLU A 88 13.35 8.05 43.71
N GLN A 89 13.66 6.80 43.40
CA GLN A 89 14.40 5.91 44.30
C GLN A 89 15.78 6.46 44.65
N ASN A 90 16.53 6.95 43.67
CA ASN A 90 17.84 7.57 43.90
C ASN A 90 17.71 8.81 44.79
N SER A 91 16.68 9.64 44.58
CA SER A 91 16.44 10.81 45.42
C SER A 91 16.17 10.42 46.88
N ARG A 92 15.39 9.35 47.12
CA ARG A 92 15.16 8.80 48.47
C ARG A 92 16.44 8.28 49.10
N ASN A 93 17.21 7.47 48.37
CA ASN A 93 18.47 6.90 48.84
C ASN A 93 19.49 7.99 49.20
N ILE A 94 19.59 9.06 48.40
CA ILE A 94 20.46 10.20 48.69
C ILE A 94 20.06 10.87 50.01
N ASN A 95 18.77 11.07 50.24
CA ASN A 95 18.28 11.65 51.50
C ASN A 95 18.58 10.75 52.71
N GLU A 96 18.39 9.43 52.59
CA GLU A 96 18.73 8.46 53.63
C GLU A 96 20.23 8.45 53.92
N LEU A 97 21.07 8.41 52.89
CA LEU A 97 22.52 8.48 53.02
C LEU A 97 22.96 9.78 53.73
N GLY A 98 22.39 10.93 53.34
CA GLY A 98 22.67 12.20 54.01
C GLY A 98 22.25 12.21 55.49
N ASN A 99 21.16 11.52 55.84
CA ASN A 99 20.75 11.35 57.23
C ASN A 99 21.71 10.42 57.99
N HIS A 100 22.17 9.33 57.36
CA HIS A 100 23.16 8.43 57.94
C HIS A 100 24.50 9.14 58.16
N GLU A 101 24.95 9.94 57.20
CA GLU A 101 26.17 10.75 57.29
C GLU A 101 26.10 11.69 58.50
N LYS A 102 25.02 12.46 58.66
CA LYS A 102 24.81 13.34 59.82
C LYS A 102 24.85 12.59 61.16
N ARG A 103 24.24 11.40 61.21
CA ARG A 103 24.23 10.56 62.42
C ARG A 103 25.63 10.07 62.77
N ILE A 104 26.40 9.63 61.78
CA ILE A 104 27.78 9.17 61.98
C ILE A 104 28.65 10.32 62.49
N LEU A 105 28.58 11.50 61.86
CA LEU A 105 29.33 12.69 62.29
C LEU A 105 29.02 13.06 63.75
N SER A 106 27.76 12.99 64.15
CA SER A 106 27.34 13.28 65.53
C SER A 106 27.91 12.26 66.53
N LEU A 107 27.97 10.99 66.16
CA LEU A 107 28.55 9.93 66.98
C LEU A 107 30.06 10.07 67.12
N GLU A 108 30.78 10.36 66.03
CA GLU A 108 32.23 10.57 66.04
C GLU A 108 32.64 11.73 66.96
N GLN A 109 31.93 12.85 66.89
CA GLN A 109 32.16 14.01 67.76
C GLN A 109 31.91 13.69 69.25
N GLY A 110 30.86 12.90 69.54
CA GLY A 110 30.55 12.44 70.90
C GLY A 110 31.60 11.48 71.46
N THR A 111 32.16 10.60 70.62
CA THR A 111 33.21 9.64 71.04
C THR A 111 34.60 10.24 71.18
N SER A 112 34.93 11.33 70.47
CA SER A 112 36.22 12.03 70.63
C SER A 112 36.29 12.94 71.87
N SER A 113 35.16 13.14 72.57
CA SER A 113 35.06 14.03 73.73
C SER A 113 35.01 13.29 75.07
N ALA A 114 35.20 11.96 75.08
CA ALA A 114 35.24 11.08 76.25
C ALA A 114 36.63 10.42 76.36
#